data_AF-A0A544DTE7-F1
#
_entry.id   AF-A0A544DTE7-F1
#
_cell.length_a   1.000
_cell.length_b   1.000
_cell.length_c   1.000
_cell.angle_alpha   90.00
_cell.angle_beta   90.00
_cell.angle_gamma   90.00
#
_symmetry.space_group_name_H-M   'P 1'
#
loop_
_entity.id
_entity.type
_entity.pdbx_description
1 polymer ?
#
loop_
_entity_poly.entity_id
_entity_poly.type
_entity_poly.pdbx_seq_one_letter_code
_entity_poly.pdbx_strand_id
1 'polypeptide(L)'
;MFGLGHNSKEISMSHIGTKFILAEKFTFDPLSNTLIDKEDSEEIIRLGSNESRILWLLAQRPNEVISRNDLHDFVWREQGFEVDDSSLTQAISTLRKMLKDSTKSPQYVKTVPKRGYQLIARVETVEEEMARESEAAHDISQPESVNEYAESSSVPSSATVVNTPQPANVVTNKSAPNLGNRLLILIAVLLPLAVLLLTNPSQSSFKPLTVVDGVAVNMPNNHPDLSNWLPSIELCVKKYNEKHTGGLKPIEVIATGGQNNQLTLNYIHSPEVSGENITLRIVANPKDAIKVCE
;
A
#
# COMPACT_ATOMS: atom_id res chain seq x y z
N MET A 1 44.86 -28.23 -0.29
CA MET A 1 43.60 -28.07 0.47
C MET A 1 43.14 -26.64 0.27
N PHE A 2 42.18 -26.41 -0.63
CA PHE A 2 41.80 -25.04 -1.03
C PHE A 2 40.66 -24.53 -0.15
N GLY A 3 40.96 -23.59 0.75
CA GLY A 3 39.95 -22.84 1.49
C GLY A 3 39.36 -21.75 0.61
N LEU A 4 38.15 -21.95 0.10
CA LEU A 4 37.39 -20.88 -0.54
C LEU A 4 36.82 -19.98 0.56
N GLY A 5 37.42 -18.80 0.73
CA GLY A 5 36.95 -17.79 1.68
C GLY A 5 35.53 -17.33 1.34
N HIS A 6 34.58 -17.59 2.22
CA HIS A 6 33.21 -17.11 2.09
C HIS A 6 33.21 -15.59 2.31
N ASN A 7 33.20 -14.82 1.21
CA ASN A 7 33.32 -13.38 1.27
C ASN A 7 31.95 -12.73 1.53
N SER A 8 31.42 -13.01 2.73
CA SER A 8 30.17 -12.44 3.24
C SER A 8 30.34 -10.93 3.47
N LYS A 9 30.16 -10.14 2.41
CA LYS A 9 30.06 -8.68 2.52
C LYS A 9 28.92 -8.34 3.47
N GLU A 10 29.22 -7.63 4.54
CA GLU A 10 28.20 -6.97 5.35
C GLU A 10 27.38 -6.04 4.46
N ILE A 11 26.10 -6.34 4.27
CA ILE A 11 25.15 -5.41 3.66
C ILE A 11 24.71 -4.45 4.77
N SER A 12 25.60 -3.50 5.11
CA SER A 12 25.31 -2.46 6.06
C SER A 12 24.12 -1.61 5.58
N MET A 13 23.13 -1.38 6.44
CA MET A 13 22.03 -0.44 6.18
C MET A 13 22.50 1.02 6.30
N SER A 14 23.55 1.38 5.54
CA SER A 14 24.20 2.69 5.52
C SER A 14 23.59 3.67 4.51
N HIS A 15 22.69 3.22 3.64
CA HIS A 15 22.05 4.01 2.57
C HIS A 15 20.64 4.49 2.99
N ILE A 16 20.55 5.10 4.17
CA ILE A 16 19.30 5.67 4.70
C ILE A 16 18.99 6.95 3.93
N GLY A 17 17.96 6.90 3.07
CA GLY A 17 17.52 8.02 2.22
C GLY A 17 17.71 7.82 0.72
N THR A 18 18.42 6.77 0.28
CA THR A 18 18.63 6.50 -1.14
C THR A 18 17.34 6.03 -1.83
N LYS A 19 16.81 6.88 -2.72
CA LYS A 19 15.72 6.54 -3.65
C LYS A 19 16.33 5.98 -4.94
N PHE A 20 15.62 5.07 -5.61
CA PHE A 20 16.08 4.41 -6.83
C PHE A 20 15.21 4.80 -8.02
N ILE A 21 15.79 5.41 -9.04
CA ILE A 21 15.13 5.62 -10.34
C ILE A 21 15.35 4.38 -11.20
N LEU A 22 14.26 3.77 -11.67
CA LEU A 22 14.26 2.54 -12.47
C LEU A 22 13.82 2.86 -13.90
N ALA A 23 14.73 2.66 -14.86
CA ALA A 23 14.54 2.94 -16.29
C ALA A 23 13.95 4.34 -16.59
N GLU A 24 14.31 5.34 -15.79
CA GLU A 24 13.85 6.75 -15.85
C GLU A 24 12.34 6.98 -15.58
N LYS A 25 11.52 5.93 -15.72
CA LYS A 25 10.06 5.87 -15.51
C LYS A 25 9.63 5.81 -14.04
N PHE A 26 10.19 4.89 -13.25
CA PHE A 26 9.71 4.70 -11.86
C PHE A 26 10.67 5.28 -10.83
N THR A 27 10.15 5.99 -9.83
CA THR A 27 10.90 6.34 -8.61
C THR A 27 10.48 5.42 -7.47
N PHE A 28 11.40 4.55 -7.01
CA PHE A 28 11.20 3.68 -5.86
C PHE A 28 11.79 4.30 -4.59
N ASP A 29 10.97 4.46 -3.57
CA ASP A 29 11.38 4.82 -2.21
C ASP A 29 11.22 3.61 -1.26
N PRO A 30 12.33 3.01 -0.78
CA PRO A 30 12.29 1.87 0.13
C PRO A 30 11.82 2.23 1.55
N LEU A 31 11.91 3.50 1.98
CA LEU A 31 11.52 3.92 3.32
C LEU A 31 9.99 4.03 3.44
N SER A 32 9.34 4.63 2.45
CA SER A 32 7.87 4.70 2.38
C SER A 32 7.22 3.46 1.78
N ASN A 33 8.00 2.57 1.14
CA ASN A 33 7.51 1.44 0.33
C ASN A 33 6.62 1.91 -0.84
N THR A 34 7.01 2.99 -1.51
CA THR A 34 6.26 3.54 -2.66
C THR A 34 7.05 3.46 -3.96
N LEU A 35 6.30 3.37 -5.06
CA LEU A 35 6.79 3.36 -6.42
C LEU A 35 5.95 4.40 -7.20
N ILE A 36 6.57 5.48 -7.66
CA ILE A 36 5.89 6.56 -8.39
C ILE A 36 6.09 6.33 -9.89
N ASP A 37 5.01 6.20 -10.67
CA ASP A 37 5.06 6.09 -12.13
C ASP A 37 5.07 7.47 -12.80
N LYS A 38 6.23 7.93 -13.26
CA LYS A 38 6.42 9.26 -13.86
C LYS A 38 5.84 9.40 -15.28
N GLU A 39 5.42 8.31 -15.92
CA GLU A 39 4.67 8.39 -17.19
C GLU A 39 3.15 8.45 -16.96
N ASP A 40 2.66 8.00 -15.80
CA ASP A 40 1.25 7.77 -15.51
C ASP A 40 0.76 8.71 -14.39
N SER A 41 0.76 10.01 -14.70
CA SER A 41 0.27 11.09 -13.80
C SER A 41 0.94 11.15 -12.41
N GLU A 42 2.16 10.63 -12.26
CA GLU A 42 2.85 10.43 -10.98
C GLU A 42 2.06 9.53 -9.99
N GLU A 43 1.40 8.49 -10.51
CA GLU A 43 0.68 7.49 -9.72
C GLU A 43 1.55 6.88 -8.60
N ILE A 44 1.14 7.10 -7.34
CA ILE A 44 1.82 6.57 -6.16
C ILE A 44 1.35 5.13 -5.87
N ILE A 45 2.05 4.15 -6.43
CA ILE A 45 1.81 2.73 -6.20
C ILE A 45 2.44 2.33 -4.85
N ARG A 46 1.66 1.79 -3.91
CA ARG A 46 2.16 1.27 -2.64
C ARG A 46 2.58 -0.20 -2.78
N LEU A 47 3.82 -0.49 -2.46
CA LEU A 47 4.38 -1.85 -2.44
C LEU A 47 4.06 -2.55 -1.12
N GLY A 48 3.91 -3.88 -1.15
CA GLY A 48 3.98 -4.68 0.06
C GLY A 48 5.41 -4.72 0.61
N SER A 49 5.58 -5.00 1.91
CA SER A 49 6.90 -5.00 2.53
C SER A 49 7.86 -6.02 1.93
N ASN A 50 7.35 -7.13 1.39
CA ASN A 50 8.17 -8.17 0.79
C ASN A 50 8.57 -7.80 -0.63
N GLU A 51 7.62 -7.27 -1.41
CA GLU A 51 7.86 -6.67 -2.73
C GLU A 51 8.89 -5.53 -2.67
N SER A 52 8.80 -4.68 -1.64
CA SER A 52 9.76 -3.59 -1.38
C SER A 52 11.15 -4.10 -0.99
N ARG A 53 11.26 -5.04 -0.04
CA ARG A 53 12.56 -5.68 0.32
C ARG A 53 13.21 -6.38 -0.90
N ILE A 54 12.42 -7.07 -1.71
CA ILE A 54 12.88 -7.70 -2.97
C ILE A 54 13.40 -6.64 -3.94
N LEU A 55 12.63 -5.57 -4.19
CA LEU A 55 13.02 -4.52 -5.12
C LEU A 55 14.29 -3.80 -4.65
N TRP A 56 14.42 -3.53 -3.35
CA TRP A 56 15.61 -2.94 -2.75
C TRP A 56 16.85 -3.82 -2.91
N LEU A 57 16.77 -5.11 -2.58
CA LEU A 57 17.93 -6.02 -2.68
C LEU A 57 18.39 -6.20 -4.14
N LEU A 58 17.46 -6.14 -5.09
CA LEU A 58 17.75 -6.17 -6.53
C LEU A 58 18.28 -4.82 -7.05
N ALA A 59 17.76 -3.68 -6.57
CA ALA A 59 18.20 -2.33 -6.95
C ALA A 59 19.57 -1.96 -6.37
N GLN A 60 19.94 -2.52 -5.22
CA GLN A 60 21.27 -2.39 -4.63
C GLN A 60 22.34 -3.16 -5.42
N ARG A 61 21.95 -4.15 -6.24
CA ARG A 61 22.83 -5.00 -7.07
C ARG A 61 22.26 -5.18 -8.50
N PRO A 62 22.12 -4.09 -9.28
CA PRO A 62 21.49 -4.12 -10.59
C PRO A 62 22.30 -5.00 -11.55
N ASN A 63 21.60 -5.73 -12.41
CA ASN A 63 22.16 -6.76 -13.31
C ASN A 63 22.86 -7.95 -12.63
N GLU A 64 22.91 -8.05 -11.29
CA GLU A 64 23.33 -9.27 -10.60
C GLU A 64 22.19 -10.30 -10.51
N VAL A 65 22.52 -11.59 -10.51
CA VAL A 65 21.53 -12.67 -10.32
C VAL A 65 21.51 -13.05 -8.85
N ILE A 66 20.60 -12.45 -8.10
CA ILE A 66 20.37 -12.75 -6.69
C ILE A 66 19.70 -14.12 -6.58
N SER A 67 20.21 -14.98 -5.70
CA SER A 67 19.71 -16.34 -5.59
C SER A 67 18.37 -16.39 -4.86
N ARG A 68 17.62 -17.50 -5.06
CA ARG A 68 16.41 -17.77 -4.26
C ARG A 68 16.70 -17.77 -2.76
N ASN A 69 17.83 -18.33 -2.35
CA ASN A 69 18.16 -18.42 -0.93
C ASN A 69 18.39 -17.03 -0.35
N ASP A 70 19.24 -16.20 -0.96
CA ASP A 70 19.50 -14.82 -0.51
C ASP A 70 18.21 -13.99 -0.40
N LEU A 71 17.25 -14.21 -1.30
CA LEU A 71 15.93 -13.58 -1.24
C LEU A 71 15.05 -14.14 -0.11
N HIS A 72 15.03 -15.46 0.11
CA HIS A 72 14.34 -16.08 1.26
C HIS A 72 14.93 -15.63 2.60
N ASP A 73 16.26 -15.56 2.69
CA ASP A 73 17.00 -15.12 3.86
C ASP A 73 16.69 -13.65 4.20
N PHE A 74 16.97 -12.73 3.28
CA PHE A 74 16.77 -11.29 3.53
C PHE A 74 15.30 -10.89 3.73
N VAL A 75 14.39 -11.45 2.92
CA VAL A 75 13.00 -10.98 2.87
C VAL A 75 12.12 -11.64 3.95
N TRP A 76 12.46 -12.85 4.40
CA TRP A 76 11.68 -13.59 5.40
C TRP A 76 12.49 -14.05 6.63
N ARG A 77 13.61 -14.78 6.47
CA ARG A 77 14.29 -15.42 7.63
C ARG A 77 14.94 -14.41 8.57
N GLU A 78 15.61 -13.38 8.04
CA GLU A 78 16.13 -12.25 8.83
C GLU A 78 15.01 -11.46 9.53
N GLN A 79 13.77 -11.56 9.03
CA GLN A 79 12.58 -10.94 9.58
C GLN A 79 11.82 -11.86 10.56
N GLY A 80 12.35 -13.06 10.86
CA GLY A 80 11.77 -14.03 11.78
C GLY A 80 10.74 -15.00 11.19
N PHE A 81 10.58 -15.05 9.86
CA PHE A 81 9.60 -15.90 9.18
C PHE A 81 10.27 -17.01 8.35
N GLU A 82 9.67 -18.21 8.34
CA GLU A 82 10.02 -19.28 7.41
C GLU A 82 8.87 -19.52 6.43
N VAL A 83 9.18 -19.55 5.14
CA VAL A 83 8.22 -19.68 4.03
C VAL A 83 8.77 -20.57 2.90
N ASP A 84 7.92 -20.88 1.93
CA ASP A 84 8.22 -21.73 0.79
C ASP A 84 8.52 -20.93 -0.50
N ASP A 85 8.95 -21.60 -1.58
CA ASP A 85 9.23 -20.93 -2.86
C ASP A 85 7.98 -20.41 -3.59
N SER A 86 6.76 -20.85 -3.22
CA SER A 86 5.54 -20.23 -3.75
C SER A 86 5.34 -18.83 -3.20
N SER A 87 5.69 -18.57 -1.94
CA SER A 87 5.66 -17.24 -1.32
C SER A 87 6.59 -16.24 -2.03
N LEU A 88 7.84 -16.64 -2.33
CA LEU A 88 8.76 -15.83 -3.15
C LEU A 88 8.24 -15.65 -4.59
N THR A 89 7.70 -16.70 -5.20
CA THR A 89 7.14 -16.63 -6.55
C THR A 89 5.92 -15.70 -6.62
N GLN A 90 5.09 -15.68 -5.58
CA GLN A 90 3.94 -14.78 -5.47
C GLN A 90 4.40 -13.32 -5.30
N ALA A 91 5.33 -13.04 -4.39
CA ALA A 91 5.84 -11.68 -4.18
C ALA A 91 6.50 -11.11 -5.46
N ILE A 92 7.30 -11.91 -6.18
CA ILE A 92 7.84 -11.52 -7.49
C ILE A 92 6.71 -11.28 -8.52
N SER A 93 5.62 -12.06 -8.47
CA SER A 93 4.47 -11.85 -9.35
C SER A 93 3.68 -10.58 -9.01
N THR A 94 3.59 -10.18 -7.73
CA THR A 94 2.99 -8.91 -7.30
C THR A 94 3.87 -7.74 -7.74
N LEU A 95 5.17 -7.80 -7.45
CA LEU A 95 6.15 -6.78 -7.80
C LEU A 95 6.17 -6.48 -9.31
N ARG A 96 6.11 -7.52 -10.17
CA ARG A 96 6.00 -7.31 -11.63
C ARG A 96 4.72 -6.58 -12.04
N LYS A 97 3.57 -6.88 -11.41
CA LYS A 97 2.32 -6.16 -11.70
C LYS A 97 2.42 -4.68 -11.33
N MET A 98 3.04 -4.37 -10.18
CA MET A 98 3.28 -3.00 -9.71
C MET A 98 4.24 -2.23 -10.64
N LEU A 99 5.28 -2.89 -11.15
CA LEU A 99 6.20 -2.36 -12.18
C LEU A 99 5.63 -2.37 -13.61
N LYS A 100 4.35 -2.74 -13.79
CA LYS A 100 3.68 -2.90 -15.11
C LYS A 100 4.50 -3.82 -16.07
N ASP A 101 5.26 -4.79 -15.52
CA ASP A 101 6.30 -5.62 -16.17
C ASP A 101 5.81 -6.99 -16.69
N SER A 102 6.37 -7.45 -17.81
CA SER A 102 5.92 -8.65 -18.55
C SER A 102 6.76 -9.90 -18.23
N THR A 103 6.12 -11.01 -17.86
CA THR A 103 6.83 -12.29 -17.65
C THR A 103 7.36 -12.92 -18.92
N LYS A 104 6.82 -12.57 -20.10
CA LYS A 104 7.27 -13.07 -21.41
C LYS A 104 8.39 -12.22 -22.02
N SER A 105 8.44 -10.94 -21.65
CA SER A 105 9.32 -9.93 -22.22
C SER A 105 9.71 -8.93 -21.13
N PRO A 106 10.43 -9.38 -20.08
CA PRO A 106 10.71 -8.56 -18.90
C PRO A 106 11.59 -7.37 -19.26
N GLN A 107 11.22 -6.21 -18.73
CA GLN A 107 12.00 -4.97 -18.77
C GLN A 107 12.63 -4.66 -17.41
N TYR A 108 11.98 -5.10 -16.32
CA TYR A 108 12.44 -4.87 -14.95
C TYR A 108 12.97 -6.15 -14.32
N VAL A 109 12.11 -7.09 -13.93
CA VAL A 109 12.51 -8.26 -13.14
C VAL A 109 12.59 -9.48 -14.04
N LYS A 110 13.81 -9.96 -14.31
CA LYS A 110 14.07 -11.19 -15.08
C LYS A 110 14.20 -12.40 -14.17
N THR A 111 13.52 -13.50 -14.50
CA THR A 111 13.74 -14.79 -13.84
C THR A 111 14.92 -15.49 -14.50
N VAL A 112 15.86 -16.00 -13.69
CA VAL A 112 16.98 -16.83 -14.15
C VAL A 112 16.72 -18.26 -13.66
N PRO A 113 16.33 -19.20 -14.56
CA PRO A 113 15.91 -20.55 -14.18
C PRO A 113 16.92 -21.26 -13.29
N LYS A 114 16.42 -21.93 -12.24
CA LYS A 114 17.19 -22.65 -11.20
C LYS A 114 18.21 -21.81 -10.41
N ARG A 115 18.30 -20.49 -10.63
CA ARG A 115 19.21 -19.59 -9.89
C ARG A 115 18.44 -18.62 -8.99
N GLY A 116 17.57 -17.80 -9.59
CA GLY A 116 16.87 -16.73 -8.86
C GLY A 116 16.39 -15.63 -9.80
N TYR A 117 16.62 -14.38 -9.41
CA TYR A 117 16.04 -13.21 -10.08
C TYR A 117 17.10 -12.11 -10.29
N GLN A 118 16.88 -11.25 -11.27
CA GLN A 118 17.80 -10.22 -11.73
C GLN A 118 16.99 -8.98 -12.11
N LEU A 119 17.32 -7.81 -11.57
CA LEU A 119 16.80 -6.53 -12.09
C LEU A 119 17.67 -6.12 -13.28
N ILE A 120 17.04 -6.00 -14.45
CA ILE A 120 17.70 -5.72 -15.74
C ILE A 120 17.42 -4.31 -16.27
N ALA A 121 16.64 -3.52 -15.54
CA ALA A 121 16.46 -2.10 -15.80
C ALA A 121 17.75 -1.32 -15.51
N ARG A 122 17.90 -0.14 -16.14
CA ARG A 122 18.82 0.92 -15.65
C ARG A 122 18.38 1.32 -14.24
N VAL A 123 19.33 1.45 -13.32
CA VAL A 123 19.08 1.88 -11.94
C VAL A 123 19.99 3.06 -11.64
N GLU A 124 19.42 4.12 -11.09
CA GLU A 124 20.15 5.31 -10.64
C GLU A 124 19.76 5.62 -9.19
N THR A 125 20.73 6.03 -8.38
CA THR A 125 20.54 6.34 -6.97
C THR A 125 20.43 7.85 -6.78
N VAL A 126 19.30 8.30 -6.22
CA VAL A 126 19.15 9.68 -5.73
C VAL A 126 19.40 9.66 -4.23
N GLU A 127 20.52 10.27 -3.83
CA GLU A 127 20.79 10.63 -2.45
C GLU A 127 20.26 12.06 -2.25
N GLU A 128 19.36 12.26 -1.28
CA GLU A 128 18.88 13.60 -0.94
C GLU A 128 19.97 14.32 -0.13
N GLU A 129 20.70 15.24 -0.76
CA GLU A 129 21.62 16.16 -0.08
C GLU A 129 20.85 17.06 0.89
N MET A 130 20.68 16.58 2.14
CA MET A 130 20.06 17.33 3.22
C MET A 130 20.97 18.48 3.72
N ALA A 131 21.09 19.55 2.93
CA ALA A 131 21.09 20.96 3.35
C ALA A 131 21.72 21.89 2.30
N ARG A 132 20.87 22.72 1.66
CA ARG A 132 21.16 24.14 1.38
C ARG A 132 19.86 24.92 1.17
N GLU A 133 20.00 26.25 1.19
CA GLU A 133 18.97 27.29 1.30
C GLU A 133 17.65 27.00 0.55
N SER A 134 16.43 27.25 1.08
CA SER A 134 15.99 28.19 2.11
C SER A 134 16.30 29.67 1.84
N GLU A 135 16.04 30.17 0.62
CA GLU A 135 15.50 31.54 0.40
C GLU A 135 15.13 31.79 -1.08
N ALA A 136 13.83 31.69 -1.41
CA ALA A 136 13.19 32.34 -2.56
C ALA A 136 11.66 32.23 -2.41
N ALA A 137 11.01 33.28 -1.93
CA ALA A 137 9.57 33.27 -1.68
C ALA A 137 8.76 33.31 -2.99
N HIS A 138 7.66 32.57 -2.99
CA HIS A 138 6.55 32.67 -3.93
C HIS A 138 5.96 34.09 -3.88
N ASP A 139 5.75 34.74 -5.03
CA ASP A 139 4.98 36.00 -5.12
C ASP A 139 3.83 35.84 -6.14
N ILE A 140 2.78 36.63 -5.96
CA ILE A 140 1.41 36.29 -6.34
C ILE A 140 0.95 37.14 -7.53
N SER A 141 0.25 36.52 -8.49
CA SER A 141 -0.61 37.24 -9.45
C SER A 141 -1.72 36.36 -10.01
N GLN A 142 -2.92 36.51 -9.46
CA GLN A 142 -4.17 36.40 -10.23
C GLN A 142 -4.48 37.77 -10.86
N PRO A 143 -5.34 37.85 -11.88
CA PRO A 143 -6.73 38.17 -11.55
C PRO A 143 -7.77 37.38 -12.37
N GLU A 144 -9.01 37.43 -11.89
CA GLU A 144 -10.21 37.00 -12.62
C GLU A 144 -10.58 37.97 -13.74
N SER A 145 -11.34 37.50 -14.74
CA SER A 145 -12.34 38.34 -15.42
C SER A 145 -13.46 37.48 -16.01
N VAL A 146 -14.70 37.93 -15.87
CA VAL A 146 -15.93 37.24 -16.31
C VAL A 146 -16.52 37.96 -17.53
N ASN A 147 -17.16 37.20 -18.43
CA ASN A 147 -18.38 37.50 -19.22
C ASN A 147 -18.53 36.39 -20.29
N GLU A 148 -19.63 35.67 -20.49
CA GLU A 148 -21.08 35.97 -20.58
C GLU A 148 -21.59 35.93 -22.05
N TYR A 149 -22.91 35.70 -22.21
CA TYR A 149 -23.75 35.45 -23.40
C TYR A 149 -24.04 33.95 -23.65
N ALA A 150 -25.25 33.41 -23.40
CA ALA A 150 -26.62 33.73 -23.89
C ALA A 150 -26.89 33.16 -25.31
N GLU A 151 -28.04 32.55 -25.66
CA GLU A 151 -29.28 32.17 -24.95
C GLU A 151 -30.14 31.22 -25.87
N SER A 152 -31.27 30.69 -25.38
CA SER A 152 -32.39 30.05 -26.14
C SER A 152 -32.22 28.55 -26.51
N SER A 153 -33.15 27.60 -26.27
CA SER A 153 -34.59 27.45 -26.68
C SER A 153 -34.80 27.23 -28.20
N SER A 154 -35.70 26.34 -28.69
CA SER A 154 -36.68 25.42 -28.06
C SER A 154 -37.18 24.29 -29.01
N VAL A 155 -38.05 23.37 -28.52
CA VAL A 155 -38.89 22.36 -29.25
C VAL A 155 -39.87 23.01 -30.28
N PRO A 156 -40.63 22.29 -31.19
CA PRO A 156 -41.16 20.89 -31.19
C PRO A 156 -41.05 20.10 -32.56
N SER A 157 -41.25 18.76 -32.69
CA SER A 157 -42.44 17.87 -32.84
C SER A 157 -43.33 17.94 -34.12
N SER A 158 -43.67 16.76 -34.68
CA SER A 158 -44.83 16.44 -35.59
C SER A 158 -44.73 16.95 -37.07
N ALA A 159 -45.42 16.45 -38.12
CA ALA A 159 -46.29 15.27 -38.44
C ALA A 159 -46.59 15.25 -40.00
N THR A 160 -47.25 14.29 -40.71
CA THR A 160 -47.48 12.82 -40.66
C THR A 160 -48.29 12.35 -41.91
N VAL A 161 -47.78 11.44 -42.76
CA VAL A 161 -48.44 10.80 -43.95
C VAL A 161 -47.81 9.38 -44.13
N VAL A 162 -48.44 8.19 -44.16
CA VAL A 162 -49.70 7.63 -44.75
C VAL A 162 -49.54 7.30 -46.26
N ASN A 163 -49.60 6.06 -46.79
CA ASN A 163 -50.52 4.95 -46.48
C ASN A 163 -49.98 3.52 -46.85
N THR A 164 -50.65 2.49 -46.29
CA THR A 164 -50.59 1.00 -46.47
C THR A 164 -50.78 0.48 -47.94
N PRO A 165 -50.60 -0.83 -48.32
CA PRO A 165 -50.81 -2.07 -47.52
C PRO A 165 -49.83 -3.28 -47.60
N GLN A 166 -50.09 -4.21 -46.67
CA GLN A 166 -49.54 -5.54 -46.28
C GLN A 166 -50.08 -6.71 -47.19
N PRO A 167 -49.66 -8.02 -47.17
CA PRO A 167 -48.87 -8.82 -46.19
C PRO A 167 -47.69 -9.70 -46.67
N ALA A 168 -46.80 -10.03 -45.71
CA ALA A 168 -46.27 -11.39 -45.48
C ALA A 168 -45.92 -11.55 -43.98
N ASN A 169 -46.07 -12.75 -43.41
CA ASN A 169 -45.91 -12.98 -41.96
C ASN A 169 -44.49 -13.44 -41.60
N VAL A 170 -43.89 -12.81 -40.57
CA VAL A 170 -42.75 -13.37 -39.82
C VAL A 170 -43.11 -13.40 -38.34
N VAL A 171 -43.31 -14.60 -37.79
CA VAL A 171 -43.69 -14.81 -36.38
C VAL A 171 -42.47 -14.64 -35.50
N THR A 172 -42.43 -13.56 -34.71
CA THR A 172 -41.40 -13.35 -33.68
C THR A 172 -41.83 -14.02 -32.37
N ASN A 173 -41.32 -15.23 -32.12
CA ASN A 173 -41.60 -15.97 -30.90
C ASN A 173 -40.97 -15.27 -29.67
N LYS A 174 -41.76 -14.45 -28.96
CA LYS A 174 -41.46 -14.03 -27.60
C LYS A 174 -41.51 -15.25 -26.68
N SER A 175 -40.35 -15.85 -26.42
CA SER A 175 -40.25 -16.99 -25.50
C SER A 175 -40.63 -16.54 -24.08
N ALA A 176 -41.59 -17.22 -23.47
CA ALA A 176 -41.99 -16.95 -22.09
C ALA A 176 -40.88 -17.41 -21.12
N PRO A 177 -40.72 -16.77 -19.94
CA PRO A 177 -39.65 -17.12 -19.01
C PRO A 177 -39.85 -18.53 -18.43
N ASN A 178 -39.10 -19.49 -18.97
CA ASN A 178 -39.06 -20.87 -18.49
C ASN A 178 -38.69 -20.94 -17.01
N LEU A 179 -39.13 -22.02 -16.33
CA LEU A 179 -39.02 -22.19 -14.88
C LEU A 179 -37.60 -21.97 -14.32
N GLY A 180 -36.57 -22.34 -15.08
CA GLY A 180 -35.16 -22.10 -14.74
C GLY A 180 -34.78 -20.62 -14.55
N ASN A 181 -35.36 -19.68 -15.32
CA ASN A 181 -35.09 -18.25 -15.13
C ASN A 181 -35.63 -17.73 -13.80
N ARG A 182 -36.73 -18.29 -13.28
CA ARG A 182 -37.22 -17.93 -11.94
C ARG A 182 -36.27 -18.43 -10.85
N LEU A 183 -35.69 -19.62 -11.01
CA LEU A 183 -34.67 -20.14 -10.10
C LEU A 183 -33.39 -19.29 -10.13
N LEU A 184 -32.94 -18.86 -11.33
CA LEU A 184 -31.78 -17.96 -11.47
C LEU A 184 -32.01 -16.60 -10.79
N ILE A 185 -33.20 -16.00 -10.95
CA ILE A 185 -33.56 -14.74 -10.27
C ILE A 185 -33.62 -14.93 -8.75
N LEU A 186 -34.22 -16.04 -8.28
CA LEU A 186 -34.25 -16.36 -6.85
C LEU A 186 -32.84 -16.54 -6.28
N ILE A 187 -31.94 -17.25 -6.96
CA ILE A 187 -30.54 -17.39 -6.54
C ILE A 187 -29.82 -16.04 -6.55
N ALA A 188 -30.04 -15.20 -7.58
CA ALA A 188 -29.42 -13.88 -7.68
C ALA A 188 -29.85 -12.89 -6.58
N VAL A 189 -31.03 -13.07 -5.97
CA VAL A 189 -31.49 -12.27 -4.83
C VAL A 189 -31.15 -12.94 -3.49
N LEU A 190 -31.35 -14.26 -3.37
CA LEU A 190 -31.13 -15.00 -2.14
C LEU A 190 -29.65 -15.18 -1.80
N LEU A 191 -28.74 -15.28 -2.78
CA LEU A 191 -27.31 -15.45 -2.50
C LEU A 191 -26.68 -14.19 -1.87
N PRO A 192 -26.88 -12.96 -2.40
CA PRO A 192 -26.45 -11.74 -1.71
C PRO A 192 -27.13 -11.55 -0.35
N LEU A 193 -28.43 -11.83 -0.24
CA LEU A 193 -29.17 -11.73 1.02
C LEU A 193 -28.65 -12.74 2.06
N ALA A 194 -28.36 -13.98 1.65
CA ALA A 194 -27.78 -15.00 2.51
C ALA A 194 -26.35 -14.64 2.93
N VAL A 195 -25.53 -14.06 2.05
CA VAL A 195 -24.22 -13.52 2.45
C VAL A 195 -24.42 -12.42 3.52
N LEU A 196 -25.31 -11.46 3.29
CA LEU A 196 -25.59 -10.37 4.24
C LEU A 196 -26.10 -10.86 5.61
N LEU A 197 -26.83 -11.98 5.65
CA LEU A 197 -27.42 -12.55 6.86
C LEU A 197 -26.56 -13.63 7.55
N LEU A 198 -25.62 -14.26 6.84
CA LEU A 198 -24.75 -15.33 7.36
C LEU A 198 -23.32 -14.86 7.64
N THR A 199 -22.85 -13.81 6.97
CA THR A 199 -21.53 -13.20 7.26
C THR A 199 -21.66 -12.17 8.38
N ASN A 200 -21.53 -12.62 9.63
CA ASN A 200 -21.17 -11.70 10.71
C ASN A 200 -19.81 -11.06 10.36
N PRO A 201 -19.66 -9.73 10.40
CA PRO A 201 -18.38 -9.10 10.17
C PRO A 201 -17.37 -9.57 11.23
N SER A 202 -16.17 -9.94 10.80
CA SER A 202 -15.10 -10.36 11.69
C SER A 202 -14.65 -9.17 12.55
N GLN A 203 -15.12 -9.11 13.80
CA GLN A 203 -14.68 -8.09 14.74
C GLN A 203 -13.16 -8.22 14.97
N SER A 204 -12.44 -7.11 14.79
CA SER A 204 -11.01 -7.04 15.10
C SER A 204 -10.82 -7.18 16.60
N SER A 205 -10.40 -8.37 17.05
CA SER A 205 -10.11 -8.63 18.46
C SER A 205 -8.65 -8.27 18.77
N PHE A 206 -8.47 -7.50 19.85
CA PHE A 206 -7.20 -6.97 20.30
C PHE A 206 -6.82 -7.57 21.68
N LYS A 207 -5.52 -7.72 21.89
CA LYS A 207 -4.88 -8.12 23.15
C LYS A 207 -4.19 -6.89 23.77
N PRO A 208 -4.26 -6.69 25.10
CA PRO A 208 -3.55 -5.61 25.77
C PRO A 208 -2.03 -5.84 25.69
N LEU A 209 -1.27 -4.73 25.63
CA LEU A 209 0.19 -4.70 25.58
C LEU A 209 0.78 -4.00 26.81
N THR A 210 0.30 -2.79 27.14
CA THR A 210 0.67 -2.02 28.35
C THR A 210 -0.41 -0.97 28.66
N VAL A 211 -0.29 -0.26 29.78
CA VAL A 211 -1.21 0.83 30.19
C VAL A 211 -0.39 2.04 30.62
N VAL A 212 -0.57 3.18 29.93
CA VAL A 212 0.25 4.39 30.10
C VAL A 212 -0.63 5.54 30.58
N ASP A 213 -0.39 6.01 31.81
CA ASP A 213 -1.19 7.03 32.51
C ASP A 213 -2.71 6.75 32.48
N GLY A 214 -3.11 5.47 32.51
CA GLY A 214 -4.51 5.02 32.43
C GLY A 214 -5.07 4.81 31.02
N VAL A 215 -4.30 5.08 29.95
CA VAL A 215 -4.69 4.76 28.57
C VAL A 215 -4.25 3.34 28.24
N ALA A 216 -5.18 2.52 27.73
CA ALA A 216 -4.86 1.16 27.30
C ALA A 216 -4.12 1.17 25.95
N VAL A 217 -2.98 0.47 25.89
CA VAL A 217 -2.28 0.21 24.62
C VAL A 217 -2.53 -1.24 24.22
N ASN A 218 -3.12 -1.42 23.03
CA ASN A 218 -3.63 -2.68 22.51
C ASN A 218 -2.93 -3.04 21.19
N MET A 219 -2.88 -4.32 20.84
CA MET A 219 -2.42 -4.81 19.52
C MET A 219 -3.34 -5.94 19.01
N PRO A 220 -3.45 -6.19 17.69
CA PRO A 220 -4.31 -7.27 17.18
C PRO A 220 -3.90 -8.64 17.71
N ASN A 221 -4.85 -9.55 18.00
CA ASN A 221 -4.54 -10.85 18.62
C ASN A 221 -3.44 -11.65 17.89
N ASN A 222 -3.50 -11.70 16.57
CA ASN A 222 -2.55 -12.44 15.72
C ASN A 222 -1.30 -11.62 15.37
N HIS A 223 -1.10 -10.45 15.98
CA HIS A 223 0.11 -9.65 15.78
C HIS A 223 1.35 -10.34 16.39
N PRO A 224 2.52 -10.29 15.73
CA PRO A 224 3.81 -10.67 16.32
C PRO A 224 4.09 -9.95 17.65
N ASP A 225 5.11 -10.41 18.38
CA ASP A 225 5.53 -9.76 19.61
C ASP A 225 6.00 -8.31 19.38
N LEU A 226 5.72 -7.46 20.38
CA LEU A 226 6.10 -6.04 20.43
C LEU A 226 6.88 -5.71 21.72
N SER A 227 7.32 -6.69 22.50
CA SER A 227 8.03 -6.47 23.77
C SER A 227 9.29 -5.60 23.60
N ASN A 228 10.03 -5.78 22.50
CA ASN A 228 11.20 -4.95 22.16
C ASN A 228 10.86 -3.47 21.87
N TRP A 229 9.60 -3.16 21.55
CA TRP A 229 9.14 -1.81 21.26
C TRP A 229 8.52 -1.11 22.48
N LEU A 230 8.23 -1.83 23.57
CA LEU A 230 7.57 -1.29 24.78
C LEU A 230 8.16 0.04 25.28
N PRO A 231 9.49 0.22 25.46
CA PRO A 231 10.03 1.47 25.99
C PRO A 231 9.73 2.68 25.09
N SER A 232 9.78 2.50 23.77
CA SER A 232 9.45 3.54 22.79
C SER A 232 7.95 3.82 22.75
N ILE A 233 7.11 2.79 22.86
CA ILE A 233 5.65 2.92 22.93
C ILE A 233 5.25 3.72 24.17
N GLU A 234 5.77 3.35 25.34
CA GLU A 234 5.43 3.99 26.62
C GLU A 234 5.90 5.45 26.66
N LEU A 235 7.10 5.74 26.15
CA LEU A 235 7.58 7.11 25.98
C LEU A 235 6.68 7.93 25.04
N CYS A 236 6.23 7.35 23.93
CA CYS A 236 5.39 8.04 22.95
C CYS A 236 4.00 8.37 23.49
N VAL A 237 3.32 7.37 24.08
CA VAL A 237 1.98 7.55 24.64
C VAL A 237 2.01 8.53 25.81
N LYS A 238 3.07 8.52 26.64
CA LYS A 238 3.28 9.51 27.69
C LYS A 238 3.47 10.94 27.13
N LYS A 239 4.39 11.13 26.17
CA LYS A 239 4.62 12.44 25.51
C LYS A 239 3.34 12.96 24.82
N TYR A 240 2.50 12.06 24.32
CA TYR A 240 1.19 12.41 23.76
C TYR A 240 0.18 12.82 24.86
N ASN A 241 0.08 12.04 25.94
CA ASN A 241 -0.77 12.33 27.11
C ASN A 241 -0.43 13.67 27.80
N GLU A 242 0.83 14.10 27.77
CA GLU A 242 1.27 15.40 28.30
C GLU A 242 0.61 16.60 27.59
N LYS A 243 0.18 16.42 26.33
CA LYS A 243 -0.60 17.41 25.56
C LYS A 243 -2.12 17.17 25.63
N HIS A 244 -2.54 15.92 25.81
CA HIS A 244 -3.94 15.47 25.70
C HIS A 244 -4.49 15.06 27.07
N THR A 245 -5.07 16.02 27.79
CA THR A 245 -5.49 15.87 29.20
C THR A 245 -7.01 15.92 29.39
N GLY A 246 -7.50 15.31 30.47
CA GLY A 246 -8.94 15.28 30.76
C GLY A 246 -9.74 14.58 29.67
N GLY A 247 -10.82 15.23 29.21
CA GLY A 247 -11.68 14.72 28.13
C GLY A 247 -11.04 14.68 26.74
N LEU A 248 -9.88 15.33 26.54
CA LEU A 248 -9.10 15.27 25.30
C LEU A 248 -8.18 14.04 25.25
N LYS A 249 -8.12 13.22 26.31
CA LYS A 249 -7.21 12.07 26.37
C LYS A 249 -7.70 10.92 25.47
N PRO A 250 -6.81 10.20 24.77
CA PRO A 250 -7.18 9.00 24.03
C PRO A 250 -7.79 7.94 24.97
N ILE A 251 -8.81 7.24 24.47
CA ILE A 251 -9.46 6.10 25.16
C ILE A 251 -8.65 4.82 24.99
N GLU A 252 -7.99 4.63 23.84
CA GLU A 252 -7.04 3.55 23.58
C GLU A 252 -6.00 3.93 22.52
N VAL A 253 -4.91 3.17 22.46
CA VAL A 253 -3.89 3.27 21.40
C VAL A 253 -3.66 1.91 20.77
N ILE A 254 -3.85 1.80 19.45
CA ILE A 254 -3.63 0.55 18.70
C ILE A 254 -2.23 0.53 18.08
N ALA A 255 -1.37 -0.36 18.56
CA ALA A 255 -0.01 -0.58 18.08
C ALA A 255 0.04 -1.66 16.99
N THR A 256 0.70 -1.37 15.86
CA THR A 256 0.89 -2.31 14.74
C THR A 256 2.25 -2.14 14.03
N GLY A 257 2.76 -3.21 13.43
CA GLY A 257 4.02 -3.23 12.67
C GLY A 257 5.20 -3.78 13.48
N GLY A 258 6.25 -2.97 13.62
CA GLY A 258 7.46 -3.30 14.38
C GLY A 258 8.46 -4.21 13.67
N GLN A 259 8.03 -4.95 12.62
CA GLN A 259 8.85 -5.92 11.89
C GLN A 259 9.76 -5.31 10.80
N ASN A 260 9.63 -4.01 10.53
CA ASN A 260 10.35 -3.31 9.45
C ASN A 260 11.21 -2.15 9.99
N ASN A 261 11.69 -2.23 11.24
CA ASN A 261 12.24 -1.09 12.00
C ASN A 261 11.29 0.13 12.09
N GLN A 262 9.99 -0.05 11.83
CA GLN A 262 8.94 0.95 12.00
C GLN A 262 7.70 0.33 12.67
N LEU A 263 7.19 1.00 13.69
CA LEU A 263 5.91 0.75 14.37
C LEU A 263 4.94 1.90 14.09
N THR A 264 3.65 1.61 14.11
CA THR A 264 2.56 2.59 14.01
C THR A 264 1.75 2.58 15.31
N LEU A 265 1.41 3.76 15.84
CA LEU A 265 0.50 3.96 16.96
C LEU A 265 -0.71 4.77 16.48
N ASN A 266 -1.90 4.19 16.59
CA ASN A 266 -3.16 4.85 16.23
C ASN A 266 -3.86 5.27 17.54
N TYR A 267 -3.90 6.56 17.81
CA TYR A 267 -4.53 7.14 18.99
C TYR A 267 -6.02 7.33 18.72
N ILE A 268 -6.86 6.68 19.51
CA ILE A 268 -8.32 6.72 19.37
C ILE A 268 -8.88 7.50 20.57
N HIS A 269 -9.66 8.53 20.29
CA HIS A 269 -10.31 9.39 21.27
C HIS A 269 -11.80 9.05 21.41
N SER A 270 -12.49 9.68 22.37
CA SER A 270 -13.94 9.52 22.50
C SER A 270 -14.65 10.04 21.23
N PRO A 271 -15.88 9.57 20.92
CA PRO A 271 -16.62 10.02 19.73
C PRO A 271 -16.79 11.54 19.64
N GLU A 272 -16.92 12.21 20.79
CA GLU A 272 -17.11 13.66 20.93
C GLU A 272 -15.90 14.49 20.45
N VAL A 273 -14.69 13.94 20.56
CA VAL A 273 -13.43 14.57 20.15
C VAL A 273 -12.65 13.70 19.14
N SER A 274 -13.38 12.90 18.36
CA SER A 274 -12.83 11.98 17.36
C SER A 274 -12.08 12.65 16.20
N GLY A 275 -12.11 13.98 16.10
CA GLY A 275 -11.24 14.77 15.22
C GLY A 275 -9.76 14.74 15.60
N GLU A 276 -9.43 14.45 16.87
CA GLU A 276 -8.05 14.33 17.37
C GLU A 276 -7.44 12.93 17.06
N ASN A 277 -8.18 12.03 16.40
CA ASN A 277 -7.70 10.70 16.05
C ASN A 277 -6.50 10.77 15.10
N ILE A 278 -5.33 10.34 15.57
CA ILE A 278 -4.05 10.52 14.88
C ILE A 278 -3.22 9.24 14.82
N THR A 279 -2.47 9.07 13.73
CA THR A 279 -1.57 7.93 13.48
C THR A 279 -0.12 8.40 13.53
N LEU A 280 0.59 8.10 14.61
CA LEU A 280 2.03 8.39 14.75
C LEU A 280 2.88 7.18 14.36
N ARG A 281 4.15 7.40 14.00
CA ARG A 281 5.08 6.35 13.54
C ARG A 281 6.39 6.40 14.31
N ILE A 282 6.76 5.28 14.92
CA ILE A 282 8.03 5.13 15.65
C ILE A 282 9.04 4.38 14.77
N VAL A 283 10.25 4.90 14.61
CA VAL A 283 11.35 4.28 13.85
C VAL A 283 12.48 3.85 14.79
N ALA A 284 13.05 2.67 14.57
CA ALA A 284 13.97 1.99 15.51
C ALA A 284 15.43 2.49 15.51
N ASN A 285 15.71 3.77 15.19
CA ASN A 285 17.09 4.28 15.21
C ASN A 285 17.58 4.46 16.66
N PRO A 286 18.67 3.79 17.10
CA PRO A 286 19.17 3.87 18.48
C PRO A 286 19.57 5.28 18.95
N LYS A 287 19.72 6.26 18.04
CA LYS A 287 20.02 7.66 18.38
C LYS A 287 18.78 8.57 18.47
N ASP A 288 17.65 8.19 17.88
CA ASP A 288 16.48 9.07 17.72
C ASP A 288 15.23 8.64 18.50
N ALA A 289 15.27 7.54 19.26
CA ALA A 289 14.12 7.06 20.05
C ALA A 289 13.49 8.11 21.00
N ILE A 290 14.21 9.19 21.33
CA ILE A 290 13.76 10.32 22.15
C ILE A 290 13.01 11.39 21.33
N LYS A 291 13.26 11.51 20.02
CA LYS A 291 12.65 12.51 19.12
C LYS A 291 11.37 12.01 18.42
N VAL A 292 11.24 10.71 18.25
CA VAL A 292 10.42 10.01 17.24
C VAL A 292 8.90 9.96 17.55
N CYS A 293 8.38 11.02 18.18
CA CYS A 293 6.99 11.17 18.59
C CYS A 293 6.52 12.61 18.34
N GLU A 294 6.51 12.99 17.07
CA GLU A 294 5.97 14.24 16.51
C GLU A 294 5.05 13.89 15.34
#